data_AF-A0A3B3TDS7-F1
#
_entry.id   AF-A0A3B3TDS7-F1
#
_cell.length_a   1.000
_cell.length_b   1.000
_cell.length_c   1.000
_cell.angle_alpha   90.00
_cell.angle_beta   90.00
_cell.angle_gamma   90.00
#
_symmetry.space_group_name_H-M   'P 1'
#
loop_
_entity.id
_entity.type
_entity.pdbx_description
1 polymer ?
#
loop_
_entity_poly.entity_id
_entity_poly.type
_entity_poly.pdbx_seq_one_letter_code
_entity_poly.pdbx_strand_id
1 'polypeptide(L)'
;MKPQAWGREAAAATQPCHPAPGVLCCFWGNRLAGTRGQWVYCAISENSPFPALPNNTIILDLQGNRLREIPAGSLDQLSQLQLLCLMLVNLSGNPWHCGCDILYLKAWLEDQGEVAGIPTCATPPNLAHKPITELTVADLPECSQRHCQSTWLDSFTILLFCGLVATLLWWHFTPALNVSHSF
;
A
#
# COMPACT_ATOMS: atom_id res chain seq x y z
N MET A 1 -13.86 16.93 -29.37
CA MET A 1 -12.40 17.14 -29.46
C MET A 1 -11.75 16.24 -28.42
N LYS A 2 -11.04 15.20 -28.83
CA LYS A 2 -10.40 14.22 -27.92
C LYS A 2 -9.05 14.79 -27.47
N PRO A 3 -8.71 14.78 -26.16
CA PRO A 3 -7.37 15.13 -25.72
C PRO A 3 -6.38 14.13 -26.34
N GLN A 4 -5.38 14.67 -27.00
CA GLN A 4 -4.39 13.92 -27.77
C GLN A 4 -3.66 12.90 -26.91
N ALA A 5 -3.38 11.75 -27.51
CA ALA A 5 -2.60 10.65 -26.97
C ALA A 5 -1.14 11.10 -26.74
N TRP A 6 -0.88 11.82 -25.66
CA TRP A 6 0.36 12.56 -25.41
C TRP A 6 1.56 11.68 -24.97
N GLY A 7 1.70 10.49 -25.53
CA GLY A 7 2.82 9.61 -25.17
C GLY A 7 2.99 8.39 -26.08
N ARG A 8 1.92 7.92 -26.73
CA ARG A 8 2.01 6.71 -27.57
C ARG A 8 2.80 6.90 -28.87
N GLU A 9 2.79 8.11 -29.44
CA GLU A 9 3.52 8.41 -30.68
C GLU A 9 5.02 8.68 -30.45
N ALA A 10 5.38 9.27 -29.30
CA ALA A 10 6.79 9.40 -28.90
C ALA A 10 7.39 8.06 -28.42
N ALA A 11 6.59 7.22 -27.74
CA ALA A 11 6.97 5.87 -27.34
C ALA A 11 7.16 4.91 -28.53
N ALA A 12 6.58 5.21 -29.71
CA ALA A 12 6.78 4.42 -30.91
C ALA A 12 8.15 4.64 -31.57
N ALA A 13 8.91 5.68 -31.18
CA ALA A 13 10.17 6.07 -31.82
C ALA A 13 11.45 5.60 -31.10
N THR A 14 11.35 5.00 -29.92
CA THR A 14 12.46 4.32 -29.24
C THR A 14 12.01 2.91 -28.90
N GLN A 15 12.71 1.91 -29.43
CA GLN A 15 12.39 0.49 -29.37
C GLN A 15 11.61 0.09 -28.11
N PRO A 16 10.47 -0.63 -28.24
CA PRO A 16 9.79 -1.21 -27.09
C PRO A 16 10.80 -2.08 -26.36
N CYS A 17 11.03 -1.79 -25.08
CA CYS A 17 11.74 -2.72 -24.24
C CYS A 17 11.02 -4.07 -24.37
N HIS A 18 11.72 -5.10 -24.82
CA HIS A 18 11.26 -6.47 -24.64
C HIS A 18 11.69 -6.84 -23.21
N PRO A 19 10.85 -6.66 -22.18
CA PRO A 19 11.22 -7.09 -20.84
C PRO A 19 11.44 -8.60 -20.87
N ALA A 20 12.55 -9.06 -20.29
CA ALA A 20 12.62 -10.45 -19.85
C ALA A 20 11.47 -10.70 -18.85
N PRO A 21 10.94 -11.93 -18.75
CA PRO A 21 9.94 -12.26 -17.73
C PRO A 21 10.48 -11.87 -16.34
N GLY A 22 9.74 -11.04 -15.59
CA GLY A 22 10.15 -10.56 -14.27
C GLY A 22 10.84 -9.20 -14.24
N VAL A 23 11.09 -8.56 -15.38
CA VAL A 23 11.69 -7.22 -15.46
C VAL A 23 10.66 -6.14 -15.77
N LEU A 24 10.68 -5.08 -14.98
CA LEU A 24 9.97 -3.84 -15.23
C LEU A 24 10.79 -2.96 -16.19
N CYS A 25 10.17 -2.43 -17.23
CA CYS A 25 10.80 -1.48 -18.12
C CYS A 25 10.10 -0.13 -18.05
N CYS A 26 10.76 0.85 -17.44
CA CYS A 26 10.33 2.24 -17.45
C CYS A 26 11.22 3.05 -18.39
N PHE A 27 10.61 3.93 -19.17
CA PHE A 27 11.32 4.92 -19.96
C PHE A 27 10.83 6.31 -19.58
N TRP A 28 11.76 7.26 -19.61
CA TRP A 28 11.50 8.64 -19.25
C TRP A 28 12.15 9.57 -20.27
N GLY A 29 11.55 10.74 -20.44
CA GLY A 29 12.00 11.74 -21.39
C GLY A 29 11.90 13.16 -20.86
N ASN A 30 12.60 14.06 -21.56
CA ASN A 30 12.67 15.47 -21.17
C ASN A 30 11.42 16.27 -21.57
N ARG A 31 11.21 17.33 -20.80
CA ARG A 31 10.34 18.51 -20.92
C ARG A 31 9.33 18.54 -22.08
N LEU A 32 8.04 18.55 -21.73
CA LEU A 32 7.03 19.22 -22.55
C LEU A 32 7.32 20.73 -22.53
N ALA A 33 7.24 21.40 -23.68
CA ALA A 33 7.58 22.81 -23.77
C ALA A 33 6.85 23.63 -22.68
N GLY A 34 7.60 24.25 -21.76
CA GLY A 34 7.06 25.08 -20.68
C GLY A 34 6.99 24.47 -19.27
N THR A 35 7.28 23.19 -19.06
CA THR A 35 7.25 22.56 -17.71
C THR A 35 8.65 22.40 -17.09
N ARG A 36 8.74 22.17 -15.77
CA ARG A 36 10.01 21.88 -15.05
C ARG A 36 10.14 20.38 -14.70
N GLY A 37 9.57 19.47 -15.48
CA GLY A 37 9.53 18.05 -15.14
C GLY A 37 9.67 17.08 -16.32
N GLN A 38 9.75 15.80 -15.99
CA GLN A 38 9.85 14.67 -16.93
C GLN A 38 8.56 13.85 -16.94
N TRP A 39 8.33 13.15 -18.06
CA TRP A 39 7.30 12.14 -18.17
C TRP A 39 7.92 10.75 -17.98
N VAL A 40 7.19 9.86 -17.33
CA VAL A 40 7.59 8.48 -17.05
C VAL A 40 6.49 7.56 -17.54
N TYR A 41 6.85 6.59 -18.36
CA TYR A 41 5.99 5.49 -18.76
C TYR A 41 6.63 4.19 -18.34
N CYS A 42 5.83 3.26 -17.81
CA CYS A 42 6.31 1.92 -17.52
C CYS A 42 5.45 0.82 -18.14
N ALA A 43 6.14 -0.21 -18.63
CA ALA A 43 5.57 -1.50 -18.99
C ALA A 43 6.10 -2.58 -18.02
N ILE A 44 5.18 -3.28 -17.37
CA ILE A 44 5.44 -4.33 -16.38
C ILE A 44 5.41 -5.70 -17.05
N SER A 45 6.39 -6.55 -16.75
CA SER A 45 6.28 -8.01 -16.91
C SER A 45 5.95 -8.68 -15.58
N GLU A 46 5.41 -9.90 -15.60
CA GLU A 46 4.85 -10.56 -14.41
C GLU A 46 5.82 -10.57 -13.20
N ASN A 47 5.32 -10.19 -12.02
CA ASN A 47 6.03 -10.19 -10.73
C ASN A 47 7.22 -9.22 -10.58
N SER A 48 7.33 -8.17 -11.40
CA SER A 48 8.37 -7.16 -11.20
C SER A 48 8.10 -6.23 -10.00
N PRO A 49 9.13 -5.87 -9.22
CA PRO A 49 9.01 -4.87 -8.16
C PRO A 49 8.75 -3.47 -8.74
N PHE A 50 8.11 -2.60 -7.94
CA PHE A 50 7.84 -1.20 -8.31
C PHE A 50 9.17 -0.41 -8.48
N PRO A 51 9.29 0.46 -9.51
CA PRO A 51 10.54 1.20 -9.77
C PRO A 51 10.75 2.33 -8.77
N ALA A 52 12.01 2.73 -8.58
CA ALA A 52 12.30 4.07 -8.08
C ALA A 52 11.96 5.10 -9.17
N LEU A 53 11.12 6.08 -8.83
CA LEU A 53 10.70 7.12 -9.76
C LEU A 53 11.64 8.34 -9.66
N PRO A 54 11.95 9.02 -10.79
CA PRO A 54 12.66 10.29 -10.77
C PRO A 54 11.89 11.32 -9.95
N ASN A 55 12.60 12.12 -9.15
CA ASN A 55 11.98 13.13 -8.31
C ASN A 55 11.27 14.22 -9.14
N ASN A 56 11.76 14.60 -10.31
CA ASN A 56 11.16 15.61 -11.16
C ASN A 56 10.03 15.09 -12.09
N THR A 57 9.38 13.98 -11.75
CA THR A 57 8.29 13.39 -12.56
C THR A 57 7.00 14.22 -12.44
N ILE A 58 6.42 14.61 -13.57
CA ILE A 58 5.14 15.35 -13.65
C ILE A 58 4.03 14.58 -14.36
N ILE A 59 4.39 13.56 -15.13
CA ILE A 59 3.46 12.66 -15.81
C ILE A 59 3.91 11.25 -15.50
N LEU A 60 3.02 10.45 -14.92
CA LEU A 60 3.26 9.04 -14.61
C LEU A 60 2.18 8.20 -15.28
N ASP A 61 2.56 7.47 -16.33
CA ASP A 61 1.68 6.54 -17.02
C ASP A 61 2.03 5.09 -16.66
N LEU A 62 1.15 4.46 -15.89
CA LEU A 62 1.21 3.06 -15.48
C LEU A 62 -0.01 2.28 -15.99
N GLN A 63 -0.72 2.82 -16.99
CA GLN A 63 -1.95 2.22 -17.51
C GLN A 63 -1.70 0.82 -18.09
N GLY A 64 -2.69 -0.08 -17.89
CA GLY A 64 -2.74 -1.36 -18.60
C GLY A 64 -1.64 -2.34 -18.19
N ASN A 65 -1.06 -2.14 -17.01
CA ASN A 65 -0.10 -3.05 -16.41
C ASN A 65 -0.82 -4.14 -15.60
N ARG A 66 -0.05 -5.03 -14.96
CA ARG A 66 -0.56 -6.10 -14.09
C ARG A 66 -0.40 -5.79 -12.60
N LEU A 67 -0.41 -4.50 -12.24
CA LEU A 67 -0.28 -4.09 -10.85
C LEU A 67 -1.52 -4.50 -10.05
N ARG A 68 -1.28 -5.09 -8.88
CA ARG A 68 -2.32 -5.39 -7.90
C ARG A 68 -2.32 -4.40 -6.74
N GLU A 69 -1.17 -3.84 -6.44
CA GLU A 69 -0.94 -2.89 -5.36
C GLU A 69 0.22 -1.95 -5.72
N ILE A 70 0.36 -0.85 -4.98
CA ILE A 70 1.54 0.01 -4.99
C ILE A 70 2.15 -0.04 -3.59
N PRO A 71 3.42 -0.44 -3.44
CA PRO A 71 4.05 -0.49 -2.12
C PRO A 71 4.05 0.89 -1.45
N ALA A 72 3.77 0.91 -0.14
CA ALA A 72 3.79 2.14 0.64
C ALA A 72 5.14 2.85 0.54
N GLY A 73 5.12 4.18 0.38
CA GLY A 73 6.33 4.99 0.20
C GLY A 73 6.77 5.19 -1.25
N SER A 74 6.24 4.39 -2.19
CA SER A 74 6.71 4.42 -3.59
C SER A 74 6.39 5.71 -4.34
N LEU A 75 5.33 6.41 -3.94
CA LEU A 75 4.87 7.66 -4.55
C LEU A 75 5.16 8.89 -3.67
N ASP A 76 5.72 8.73 -2.47
CA ASP A 76 5.88 9.82 -1.50
C ASP A 76 6.79 10.94 -2.02
N GLN A 77 7.80 10.58 -2.82
CA GLN A 77 8.71 11.53 -3.46
C GLN A 77 8.00 12.42 -4.48
N LEU A 78 6.91 11.92 -5.08
CA LEU A 78 6.08 12.67 -6.00
C LEU A 78 5.18 13.66 -5.25
N SER A 79 4.65 13.24 -4.10
CA SER A 79 3.79 14.07 -3.23
C SER A 79 4.54 15.25 -2.60
N GLN A 80 5.82 15.07 -2.28
CA GLN A 80 6.67 16.09 -1.64
C GLN A 80 7.06 17.25 -2.56
N LEU A 81 6.93 17.10 -3.89
CA LEU A 81 7.30 18.14 -4.84
C LEU A 81 6.09 18.98 -5.23
N GLN A 82 5.50 19.65 -4.23
CA GLN A 82 4.50 20.73 -4.37
C GLN A 82 4.96 21.89 -5.28
N LEU A 83 6.22 21.90 -5.76
CA LEU A 83 6.77 22.84 -6.74
C LEU A 83 6.63 22.36 -8.21
N LEU A 84 6.27 21.10 -8.43
CA LEU A 84 6.04 20.49 -9.73
C LEU A 84 4.68 19.80 -9.68
N CYS A 85 3.63 20.54 -10.02
CA CYS A 85 2.26 20.04 -10.09
C CYS A 85 2.25 18.77 -10.93
N LEU A 86 1.98 17.65 -10.27
CA LEU A 86 1.86 16.36 -10.92
C LEU A 86 0.59 16.43 -11.77
N MET A 87 0.80 16.52 -13.08
CA MET A 87 -0.22 16.98 -14.02
C MET A 87 -1.14 15.84 -14.46
N LEU A 88 -0.62 14.61 -14.49
CA LEU A 88 -1.39 13.45 -14.90
C LEU A 88 -0.82 12.16 -14.32
N VAL A 89 -1.69 11.40 -13.64
CA VAL A 89 -1.45 9.98 -13.34
C VAL A 89 -2.52 9.13 -13.98
N ASN A 90 -2.09 8.09 -14.69
CA ASN A 90 -2.99 7.10 -15.27
C ASN A 90 -2.67 5.71 -14.69
N LEU A 91 -3.60 5.23 -13.87
CA LEU A 91 -3.54 3.91 -13.19
C LEU A 91 -4.59 2.94 -13.73
N SER A 92 -5.34 3.34 -14.76
CA SER A 92 -6.45 2.57 -15.30
C SER A 92 -6.00 1.23 -15.92
N GLY A 93 -6.90 0.26 -15.98
CA GLY A 93 -6.62 -1.03 -16.63
C GLY A 93 -5.65 -1.97 -15.90
N ASN A 94 -5.36 -1.70 -14.61
CA ASN A 94 -4.60 -2.60 -13.73
C ASN A 94 -5.55 -3.47 -12.89
N PRO A 95 -5.22 -4.74 -12.61
CA PRO A 95 -6.04 -5.65 -11.81
C PRO A 95 -5.88 -5.42 -10.29
N TRP A 96 -6.30 -4.25 -9.81
CA TRP A 96 -6.13 -3.84 -8.41
C TRP A 96 -6.75 -4.84 -7.42
N HIS A 97 -5.98 -5.19 -6.38
CA HIS A 97 -6.43 -6.00 -5.26
C HIS A 97 -6.75 -5.09 -4.07
N CYS A 98 -8.05 -4.95 -3.78
CA CYS A 98 -8.57 -4.10 -2.73
C CYS A 98 -8.61 -4.83 -1.38
N GLY A 99 -7.41 -5.14 -0.87
CA GLY A 99 -7.17 -5.56 0.51
C GLY A 99 -6.61 -4.42 1.36
N CYS A 100 -5.89 -4.72 2.45
CA CYS A 100 -5.34 -3.67 3.31
C CYS A 100 -4.21 -2.85 2.70
N ASP A 101 -3.46 -3.44 1.78
CA ASP A 101 -2.33 -2.77 1.15
C ASP A 101 -2.79 -1.68 0.15
N ILE A 102 -4.06 -1.71 -0.27
CA ILE A 102 -4.66 -0.68 -1.13
C ILE A 102 -4.84 0.67 -0.43
N LEU A 103 -4.81 0.69 0.91
CA LEU A 103 -5.06 1.89 1.71
C LEU A 103 -4.05 3.01 1.42
N TYR A 104 -2.80 2.64 1.12
CA TYR A 104 -1.78 3.61 0.71
C TYR A 104 -2.17 4.31 -0.59
N LEU A 105 -2.52 3.52 -1.62
CA LEU A 105 -2.94 4.07 -2.91
C LEU A 105 -4.22 4.89 -2.77
N LYS A 106 -5.19 4.44 -1.97
CA LYS A 106 -6.39 5.22 -1.66
C LYS A 106 -6.05 6.59 -1.08
N ALA A 107 -5.23 6.62 -0.02
CA ALA A 107 -4.86 7.88 0.64
C ALA A 107 -4.08 8.81 -0.30
N TRP A 108 -3.19 8.24 -1.11
CA TRP A 108 -2.45 9.01 -2.11
C TRP A 108 -3.39 9.63 -3.17
N LEU A 109 -4.36 8.86 -3.69
CA LEU A 109 -5.35 9.35 -4.66
C LEU A 109 -6.25 10.45 -4.08
N GLU A 110 -6.57 10.39 -2.79
CA GLU A 110 -7.38 11.41 -2.10
C GLU A 110 -6.62 12.73 -1.91
N ASP A 111 -5.30 12.67 -1.79
CA ASP A 111 -4.42 13.84 -1.67
C ASP A 111 -4.11 14.49 -3.03
N GLN A 112 -4.23 13.73 -4.14
CA GLN A 112 -3.98 14.23 -5.49
C GLN A 112 -5.23 14.84 -6.14
N GLY A 113 -5.06 15.99 -6.81
CA GLY A 113 -6.17 16.72 -7.44
C GLY A 113 -6.73 16.07 -8.72
N GLU A 114 -5.89 15.84 -9.73
CA GLU A 114 -6.31 15.28 -11.03
C GLU A 114 -5.65 13.93 -11.31
N VAL A 115 -6.45 12.87 -11.26
CA VAL A 115 -6.04 11.51 -11.68
C VAL A 115 -6.84 11.13 -12.93
N ALA A 116 -6.14 10.80 -14.01
CA ALA A 116 -6.75 10.40 -15.27
C ALA A 116 -7.20 8.94 -15.20
N GLY A 117 -8.52 8.73 -15.25
CA GLY A 117 -9.11 7.38 -15.20
C GLY A 117 -9.03 6.79 -13.79
N ILE A 118 -10.13 6.93 -13.03
CA ILE A 118 -10.23 6.46 -11.66
C ILE A 118 -9.99 4.94 -11.61
N PRO A 119 -8.97 4.47 -10.88
CA PRO A 119 -8.71 3.04 -10.77
C PRO A 119 -9.82 2.34 -9.98
N THR A 120 -10.21 1.15 -10.45
CA THR A 120 -11.25 0.32 -9.83
C THR A 120 -10.68 -1.02 -9.40
N CYS A 121 -11.27 -1.60 -8.35
CA CYS A 121 -10.89 -2.91 -7.84
C CYS A 121 -11.18 -4.01 -8.87
N ALA A 122 -10.27 -4.96 -9.04
CA ALA A 122 -10.51 -6.21 -9.77
C ALA A 122 -10.78 -7.38 -8.82
N THR A 123 -10.18 -7.36 -7.64
CA THR A 123 -10.36 -8.35 -6.58
C THR A 123 -10.41 -7.67 -5.21
N PRO A 124 -11.02 -8.27 -4.18
CA PRO A 124 -11.83 -9.49 -4.22
C PRO A 124 -13.15 -9.29 -5.00
N PRO A 125 -13.86 -10.38 -5.39
CA PRO A 125 -15.04 -10.30 -6.26
C PRO A 125 -16.16 -9.39 -5.74
N ASN A 126 -16.33 -9.32 -4.41
CA ASN A 126 -17.33 -8.47 -3.75
C ASN A 126 -17.02 -6.96 -3.85
N LEU A 127 -15.77 -6.59 -4.16
CA LEU A 127 -15.36 -5.21 -4.38
C LEU A 127 -15.09 -4.92 -5.87
N ALA A 128 -15.24 -5.90 -6.76
CA ALA A 128 -14.92 -5.74 -8.17
C ALA A 128 -15.70 -4.55 -8.80
N HIS A 129 -15.01 -3.78 -9.64
CA HIS A 129 -15.46 -2.56 -10.30
C HIS A 129 -15.73 -1.35 -9.39
N LYS A 130 -15.58 -1.50 -8.06
CA LYS A 130 -15.69 -0.36 -7.14
C LYS A 130 -14.49 0.57 -7.28
N PRO A 131 -14.67 1.90 -7.36
CA PRO A 131 -13.57 2.86 -7.35
C PRO A 131 -12.76 2.79 -6.05
N ILE A 132 -11.43 2.85 -6.16
CA ILE A 132 -10.55 2.79 -4.98
C ILE A 132 -10.80 3.96 -4.01
N THR A 133 -11.10 5.14 -4.55
CA THR A 133 -11.42 6.35 -3.76
C THR A 133 -12.75 6.24 -3.00
N GLU A 134 -13.64 5.33 -3.39
CA GLU A 134 -14.95 5.13 -2.75
C GLU A 134 -14.94 3.97 -1.73
N LEU A 135 -13.79 3.35 -1.48
CA LEU A 135 -13.66 2.32 -0.46
C LEU A 135 -13.85 2.91 0.94
N THR A 136 -14.67 2.24 1.75
CA THR A 136 -14.95 2.60 3.13
C THR A 136 -14.30 1.62 4.10
N VAL A 137 -14.28 1.98 5.39
CA VAL A 137 -13.80 1.08 6.46
C VAL A 137 -14.63 -0.21 6.52
N ALA A 138 -15.92 -0.14 6.19
CA ALA A 138 -16.81 -1.30 6.16
C ALA A 138 -16.48 -2.29 5.03
N ASP A 139 -15.92 -1.79 3.92
CA ASP A 139 -15.47 -2.61 2.79
C ASP A 139 -14.18 -3.38 3.12
N LEU A 140 -13.38 -2.87 4.06
CA LEU A 140 -12.06 -3.38 4.44
C LEU A 140 -12.01 -3.77 5.94
N PRO A 141 -12.87 -4.70 6.40
CA PRO A 141 -13.02 -5.03 7.81
C PRO A 141 -11.74 -5.61 8.42
N GLU A 142 -10.97 -6.37 7.65
CA GLU A 142 -9.70 -6.99 8.07
C GLU A 142 -8.63 -5.95 8.46
N CYS A 143 -8.71 -4.75 7.89
CA CYS A 143 -7.71 -3.71 8.10
C CYS A 143 -7.95 -2.92 9.39
N SER A 144 -9.20 -2.88 9.86
CA SER A 144 -9.58 -2.27 11.13
C SER A 144 -9.07 -3.05 12.35
N GLN A 145 -8.73 -4.33 12.17
CA GLN A 145 -8.35 -5.23 13.27
C GLN A 145 -6.89 -5.09 13.69
N ARG A 146 -6.01 -4.53 12.85
CA ARG A 146 -4.55 -4.50 13.14
C ARG A 146 -4.12 -3.52 14.24
N HIS A 147 -5.02 -2.69 14.77
CA HIS A 147 -4.68 -1.76 15.87
C HIS A 147 -5.81 -1.52 16.90
N CYS A 148 -6.74 -2.47 17.06
CA CYS A 148 -7.68 -2.43 18.18
C CYS A 148 -8.12 -3.83 18.65
N GLN A 149 -7.26 -4.84 18.53
CA GLN A 149 -7.31 -5.94 19.50
C GLN A 149 -6.53 -5.46 20.71
N SER A 150 -7.20 -4.67 21.57
CA SER A 150 -6.80 -4.68 22.98
C SER A 150 -6.98 -6.12 23.42
N THR A 151 -5.86 -6.80 23.59
CA THR A 151 -5.78 -8.18 24.03
C THR A 151 -6.34 -8.23 25.45
N TRP A 152 -7.65 -8.45 25.56
CA TRP A 152 -8.28 -8.99 26.78
C TRP A 152 -7.53 -10.25 27.27
N LEU A 153 -6.79 -10.92 26.37
CA LEU A 153 -5.86 -12.01 26.66
C LEU A 153 -4.69 -11.61 27.58
N ASP A 154 -4.21 -10.37 27.57
CA ASP A 154 -3.13 -9.96 28.48
C ASP A 154 -3.64 -9.83 29.91
N SER A 155 -4.86 -9.31 30.10
CA SER A 155 -5.45 -9.21 31.44
C SER A 155 -5.70 -10.57 32.09
N PHE A 156 -6.23 -11.55 31.35
CA PHE A 156 -6.44 -12.90 31.89
C PHE A 156 -5.14 -13.68 32.11
N THR A 157 -4.15 -13.50 31.24
CA THR A 157 -2.84 -14.15 31.38
C THR A 157 -2.05 -13.58 32.57
N ILE A 158 -2.10 -12.25 32.77
CA ILE A 158 -1.49 -11.57 33.92
C ILE A 158 -2.15 -12.01 35.24
N LEU A 159 -3.48 -12.11 35.29
CA LEU A 159 -4.19 -12.55 36.50
C LEU A 159 -3.87 -14.00 36.88
N LEU A 160 -3.81 -14.90 35.90
CA LEU A 160 -3.40 -16.30 36.12
C LEU A 160 -1.96 -16.39 36.63
N PHE A 161 -1.03 -15.64 36.03
CA PHE A 161 0.37 -15.65 36.44
C PHE A 161 0.56 -15.07 37.85
N CYS A 162 -0.10 -13.95 38.18
CA CYS A 162 -0.07 -13.37 39.52
C CYS A 162 -0.66 -14.31 40.57
N GLY A 163 -1.75 -15.03 40.24
CA GLY A 163 -2.35 -16.02 41.13
C GLY A 163 -1.39 -17.18 41.46
N LEU A 164 -0.71 -17.72 40.44
CA LEU A 164 0.31 -18.76 40.62
C LEU A 164 1.46 -18.27 41.52
N VAL A 165 1.99 -17.08 41.26
CA VAL A 165 3.06 -16.49 42.09
C VAL A 165 2.61 -16.30 43.53
N ALA A 166 1.39 -15.82 43.77
CA ALA A 166 0.85 -15.63 45.12
C ALA A 166 0.71 -16.96 45.89
N THR A 167 0.23 -18.03 45.23
CA THR A 167 0.11 -19.36 45.85
C THR A 167 1.48 -19.98 46.17
N LEU A 168 2.46 -19.81 45.28
CA LEU A 168 3.84 -20.28 45.50
C LEU A 168 4.51 -19.51 46.63
N LEU A 169 4.34 -18.19 46.70
CA LEU A 169 4.84 -17.38 47.81
C LEU A 169 4.14 -17.73 49.12
N TRP A 170 2.83 -18.00 49.12
CA TRP A 170 2.11 -18.45 50.31
C TRP A 170 2.67 -19.79 50.83
N TRP A 171 2.92 -20.74 49.93
CA TRP A 171 3.54 -22.02 50.28
C TRP A 171 4.96 -21.87 50.82
N HIS A 172 5.73 -20.93 50.26
CA HIS A 172 7.10 -20.67 50.68
C HIS A 172 7.20 -19.85 51.97
N PHE A 173 6.16 -19.08 52.34
CA PHE A 173 6.08 -18.25 53.54
C PHE A 173 5.16 -18.79 54.64
N THR A 174 4.44 -19.90 54.44
CA THR A 174 3.79 -20.59 55.56
C THR A 174 4.87 -21.21 56.45
N PRO A 175 5.10 -20.70 57.68
CA PRO A 175 5.94 -21.43 58.63
C PRO A 175 5.22 -22.75 58.94
N ALA A 176 5.97 -23.85 58.97
CA ALA A 176 5.46 -25.18 59.29
C ALA A 176 4.88 -25.22 60.72
N LEU A 177 3.63 -24.77 60.88
CA LEU A 177 2.84 -24.95 62.10
C LEU A 177 2.23 -26.34 62.07
N ASN A 178 3.07 -27.39 62.09
CA ASN A 178 2.67 -28.69 62.59
C ASN A 178 3.87 -29.61 62.86
N VAL A 179 4.54 -29.49 64.01
CA VAL A 179 4.95 -30.66 64.84
C VAL A 179 5.17 -30.15 66.28
N SER A 180 4.17 -30.29 67.15
CA SER A 180 4.42 -30.53 68.58
C SER A 180 3.15 -31.06 69.25
N HIS A 181 2.76 -32.28 68.92
CA HIS A 181 2.02 -33.14 69.84
C HIS A 181 2.52 -34.57 69.65
N SER A 182 3.17 -35.09 70.69
CA SER A 182 3.30 -36.50 71.11
C SER A 182 4.64 -36.70 71.81
N PHE A 183 4.69 -36.49 73.12
CA PHE A 183 4.85 -37.53 74.15
C PHE A 183 4.84 -36.88 75.54
#